data_AF-A0A937Q753-F1
#
_entry.id   AF-A0A937Q753-F1
#
_cell.length_a   1.000
_cell.length_b   1.000
_cell.length_c   1.000
_cell.angle_alpha   90.00
_cell.angle_beta   90.00
_cell.angle_gamma   90.00
#
_symmetry.space_group_name_H-M   'P 1'
#
loop_
_entity.id
_entity.type
_entity.pdbx_description
1 polymer ?
#
loop_
_entity_poly.entity_id
_entity_poly.type
_entity_poly.pdbx_seq_one_letter_code
_entity_poly.pdbx_strand_id
1 'polypeptide(L)'
;MTDRKHAPVCGIYCGSCIFLGNQCTGCGYVDGKPFWTTQIPSGICPLHDCCRNHKQLEHCGLCEDFPCKIFLELRDPNMSDKEFQESLKARQEALKKRTKIGTERWLLEVSSS
;
A
#
# COMPACT_ATOMS: atom_id res chain seq x y z
N MET A 1 -0.09 -4.39 20.38
CA MET A 1 -0.96 -4.94 19.32
C MET A 1 -0.69 -4.14 18.07
N THR A 2 -0.43 -4.78 16.94
CA THR A 2 -0.22 -4.08 15.67
C THR A 2 -1.55 -3.65 15.07
N ASP A 3 -1.66 -2.38 14.71
CA ASP A 3 -2.89 -1.84 14.14
C ASP A 3 -3.05 -2.28 12.68
N ARG A 4 -4.13 -3.02 12.39
CA ARG A 4 -4.44 -3.54 11.05
C ARG A 4 -4.59 -2.43 10.01
N LYS A 5 -4.97 -1.22 10.42
CA LYS A 5 -5.10 -0.08 9.51
C LYS A 5 -3.76 0.47 9.02
N HIS A 6 -2.64 0.02 9.59
CA HIS A 6 -1.30 0.27 9.04
C HIS A 6 -0.89 -0.70 7.92
N ALA A 7 -1.78 -1.62 7.51
CA ALA A 7 -1.56 -2.57 6.42
C ALA A 7 -2.34 -2.20 5.14
N PRO A 8 -1.97 -1.12 4.41
CA PRO A 8 -2.63 -0.76 3.16
C PRO A 8 -2.51 -1.85 2.11
N VAL A 9 -3.33 -1.71 1.07
CA VAL A 9 -3.45 -2.68 -0.02
C VAL A 9 -2.16 -2.89 -0.80
N CYS A 10 -1.26 -1.90 -0.81
CA CYS A 10 -0.14 -1.82 -1.74
C CYS A 10 1.16 -2.48 -1.25
N GLY A 11 1.17 -3.02 -0.02
CA GLY A 11 2.33 -3.68 0.57
C GLY A 11 3.31 -2.77 1.32
N ILE A 12 3.07 -1.46 1.35
CA ILE A 12 3.83 -0.53 2.19
C ILE A 12 3.31 -0.62 3.62
N TYR A 13 4.17 -0.71 4.63
CA TYR A 13 3.73 -0.60 6.02
C TYR A 13 3.59 0.89 6.40
N CYS A 14 2.40 1.34 6.79
CA CYS A 14 2.22 2.75 7.16
C CYS A 14 2.96 3.13 8.45
N GLY A 15 3.24 2.18 9.35
CA GLY A 15 3.91 2.49 10.62
C GLY A 15 5.35 2.97 10.48
N SER A 16 5.99 2.78 9.32
CA SER A 16 7.30 3.34 9.00
C SER A 16 7.24 4.60 8.11
N CYS A 17 6.03 5.12 7.85
CA CYS A 17 5.84 6.28 6.98
C CYS A 17 6.08 7.60 7.73
N ILE A 18 6.93 8.46 7.18
CA ILE A 18 7.28 9.77 7.77
C ILE A 18 6.09 10.74 7.90
N PHE A 19 5.01 10.50 7.14
CA PHE A 19 3.81 11.34 7.17
C PHE A 19 2.80 10.89 8.23
N LEU A 20 2.96 9.69 8.80
CA LEU A 20 2.05 9.16 9.81
C LEU A 20 2.11 10.03 11.07
N GLY A 21 0.95 10.45 11.58
CA GLY A 21 0.84 11.31 12.76
C GLY A 21 1.08 12.80 12.50
N ASN A 22 1.41 13.17 11.27
CA ASN A 22 1.49 14.56 10.82
C ASN A 22 0.41 14.86 9.77
N GLN A 23 0.72 14.65 8.50
CA GLN A 23 -0.20 14.94 7.38
C GLN A 23 -1.10 13.75 7.00
N CYS A 24 -0.88 12.58 7.62
CA CYS A 24 -1.63 11.36 7.32
C CYS A 24 -1.93 10.58 8.61
N THR A 25 -3.15 10.06 8.74
CA THR A 25 -3.54 9.16 9.84
C THR A 25 -3.34 7.69 9.50
N GLY A 26 -2.79 7.39 8.32
CA GLY A 26 -2.59 6.03 7.81
C GLY A 26 -3.63 5.66 6.75
N CYS A 27 -3.19 4.98 5.69
CA CYS A 27 -4.02 4.66 4.52
C CYS A 27 -5.30 3.88 4.86
N GLY A 28 -5.26 3.01 5.86
CA GLY A 28 -6.45 2.28 6.33
C GLY A 28 -7.44 3.13 7.13
N TYR A 29 -7.02 4.29 7.66
CA TYR A 29 -7.90 5.24 8.35
C TYR A 29 -8.55 6.23 7.41
N VAL A 30 -7.83 6.66 6.37
CA VAL A 30 -8.33 7.60 5.36
C VAL A 30 -9.03 6.91 4.19
N ASP A 31 -9.24 5.59 4.27
CA ASP A 31 -9.87 4.77 3.24
C ASP A 31 -9.32 5.05 1.82
N GLY A 32 -8.00 5.02 1.70
CA GLY A 32 -7.32 5.26 0.42
C GLY A 32 -7.29 6.72 -0.05
N LYS A 33 -7.66 7.69 0.80
CA LYS A 33 -7.64 9.14 0.48
C LYS A 33 -6.61 9.92 1.31
N PRO A 34 -5.31 9.56 1.31
CA PRO A 34 -4.27 10.36 1.94
C PRO A 34 -4.15 11.74 1.26
N PHE A 35 -3.49 12.69 1.93
CA PHE A 35 -3.41 14.10 1.50
C PHE A 35 -3.02 14.31 0.02
N TRP A 36 -2.15 13.46 -0.54
CA TRP A 36 -1.67 13.56 -1.92
C TRP A 36 -2.72 13.20 -2.98
N THR A 37 -3.82 12.51 -2.62
CA THR A 37 -4.85 12.13 -3.62
C THR A 37 -5.65 13.33 -4.11
N THR A 38 -5.50 14.51 -3.50
CA THR A 38 -5.99 15.79 -4.02
C THR A 38 -5.43 16.12 -5.41
N GLN A 39 -4.26 15.58 -5.76
CA GLN A 39 -3.63 15.69 -7.07
C GLN A 39 -4.17 14.66 -8.09
N ILE A 40 -4.96 13.68 -7.64
CA ILE A 40 -5.53 12.63 -8.49
C ILE A 40 -6.97 13.03 -8.85
N PRO A 41 -7.39 12.98 -10.14
CA PRO A 41 -8.75 13.38 -10.53
C PRO A 41 -9.88 12.67 -9.78
N SER A 42 -9.69 11.40 -9.40
CA SER A 42 -10.67 10.63 -8.63
C SER A 42 -10.69 10.95 -7.13
N GLY A 43 -9.71 11.70 -6.62
CA GLY A 43 -9.57 12.00 -5.19
C GLY A 43 -9.19 10.80 -4.31
N ILE A 44 -8.92 9.63 -4.90
CA ILE A 44 -8.63 8.38 -4.19
C ILE A 44 -7.43 7.66 -4.82
N CYS A 45 -6.64 6.96 -3.99
CA CYS A 45 -5.52 6.15 -4.43
C CYS A 45 -6.00 5.07 -5.42
N PRO A 46 -5.46 5.03 -6.65
CA PRO A 46 -5.92 4.08 -7.67
C PRO A 46 -5.81 2.60 -7.25
N LEU A 47 -4.79 2.25 -6.45
CA LEU A 47 -4.63 0.90 -5.93
C LEU A 47 -5.66 0.56 -4.86
N HIS A 48 -5.97 1.52 -3.97
CA HIS A 48 -6.99 1.30 -2.95
C HIS A 48 -8.36 1.13 -3.58
N ASP A 49 -8.71 2.05 -4.48
CA ASP A 49 -10.01 2.02 -5.16
C ASP A 49 -10.20 0.71 -5.93
N CYS A 50 -9.22 0.34 -6.77
CA CYS A 50 -9.25 -0.93 -7.49
C CYS A 50 -9.31 -2.14 -6.56
N CYS A 51 -8.43 -2.23 -5.56
CA CYS A 51 -8.32 -3.40 -4.71
C CYS A 51 -9.52 -3.59 -3.78
N ARG A 52 -9.92 -2.53 -3.06
CA ARG A 52 -10.93 -2.61 -1.99
C ARG A 52 -12.33 -2.34 -2.49
N ASN A 53 -12.51 -1.28 -3.28
CA ASN A 53 -13.86 -0.84 -3.67
C ASN A 53 -14.38 -1.63 -4.86
N HIS A 54 -13.53 -1.91 -5.87
CA HIS A 54 -13.96 -2.64 -7.07
C HIS A 54 -13.78 -4.15 -6.95
N LYS A 55 -12.58 -4.63 -6.57
CA LYS A 55 -12.27 -6.07 -6.49
C LYS A 55 -12.58 -6.71 -5.13
N GLN A 56 -12.89 -5.93 -4.10
CA GLN A 56 -13.20 -6.42 -2.74
C GLN A 56 -12.12 -7.34 -2.14
N LEU A 57 -10.86 -7.08 -2.47
CA LEU A 57 -9.69 -7.81 -1.98
C LEU A 57 -9.06 -7.09 -0.81
N GLU A 58 -8.45 -7.85 0.10
CA GLU A 58 -7.78 -7.25 1.25
C GLU A 58 -6.55 -6.43 0.86
N HIS A 59 -5.75 -6.94 -0.08
CA HIS A 59 -4.55 -6.30 -0.59
C HIS A 59 -4.23 -6.78 -2.01
N CYS A 60 -3.44 -6.02 -2.75
CA CYS A 60 -3.16 -6.26 -4.16
C CYS A 60 -2.52 -7.63 -4.42
N GLY A 61 -1.77 -8.18 -3.45
CA GLY A 61 -1.16 -9.52 -3.54
C GLY A 61 -2.15 -10.70 -3.59
N LEU A 62 -3.46 -10.46 -3.39
CA LEU A 62 -4.52 -11.46 -3.58
C LEU A 62 -5.17 -11.37 -4.97
N CYS A 63 -4.81 -10.37 -5.79
CA CYS A 63 -5.37 -10.21 -7.12
C CYS A 63 -4.76 -11.25 -8.07
N GLU A 64 -5.60 -11.90 -8.87
CA GLU A 64 -5.18 -12.86 -9.90
C GLU A 64 -4.23 -12.23 -10.93
N ASP A 65 -4.46 -10.96 -11.26
CA ASP A 65 -3.63 -10.18 -12.18
C ASP A 65 -2.33 -9.63 -11.55
N PHE A 66 -1.99 -10.00 -10.32
CA PHE A 66 -0.87 -9.38 -9.60
C PHE A 66 0.51 -9.86 -10.10
N PRO A 67 1.48 -8.96 -10.39
CA PRO A 67 1.37 -7.49 -10.36
C PRO A 67 0.71 -6.93 -11.63
N CYS A 68 -0.38 -6.18 -11.47
CA CYS A 68 -1.14 -5.62 -12.59
C CYS A 68 -0.59 -4.24 -13.01
N LYS A 69 -1.05 -3.74 -14.17
CA LYS A 69 -0.62 -2.46 -14.74
C LYS A 69 -0.73 -1.28 -13.76
N ILE A 70 -1.87 -1.14 -13.05
CA ILE A 70 -2.07 -0.06 -12.07
C ILE A 70 -0.98 -0.09 -10.99
N PHE A 71 -0.60 -1.28 -10.54
CA PHE A 71 0.45 -1.44 -9.52
C PHE A 71 1.83 -1.09 -10.05
N LEU A 72 2.13 -1.48 -11.29
CA LEU A 72 3.41 -1.23 -11.94
C LEU A 72 3.61 0.23 -12.36
N GLU A 73 2.53 0.99 -12.53
CA GLU A 73 2.59 2.38 -13.01
C GLU A 73 2.39 3.43 -11.91
N LEU A 74 1.72 3.10 -10.79
CA LEU A 74 1.50 4.06 -9.72
C LEU A 74 2.82 4.39 -8.98
N ARG A 75 3.45 5.50 -9.38
CA ARG A 75 4.69 6.06 -8.83
C ARG A 75 4.46 7.39 -8.11
N ASP A 76 5.33 7.68 -7.15
CA ASP A 76 5.53 9.04 -6.66
C ASP A 76 6.31 9.83 -7.74
N PRO A 77 5.81 11.00 -8.21
CA PRO A 77 6.52 11.81 -9.20
C PRO A 77 7.87 12.33 -8.71
N ASN A 78 8.12 12.35 -7.40
CA ASN A 78 9.39 12.79 -6.82
C ASN A 78 10.46 11.68 -6.74
N MET A 79 10.09 10.41 -7.00
CA MET A 79 11.06 9.31 -7.04
C MET A 79 11.82 9.29 -8.37
N SER A 80 13.12 9.05 -8.31
CA SER A 80 13.89 8.59 -9.47
C SER A 80 13.39 7.23 -9.96
N ASP A 81 13.75 6.87 -11.18
CA ASP A 81 13.38 5.56 -11.74
C ASP A 81 13.98 4.42 -10.93
N LYS A 82 15.20 4.58 -10.39
CA LYS A 82 15.84 3.58 -9.53
C LYS A 82 15.05 3.37 -8.23
N GLU A 83 14.73 4.45 -7.51
CA GLU A 83 13.95 4.38 -6.27
C GLU A 83 12.56 3.78 -6.51
N PHE A 84 11.94 4.13 -7.64
CA PHE A 84 10.66 3.56 -8.03
C PHE A 84 10.75 2.03 -8.27
N GLN A 85 11.76 1.56 -9.00
CA GLN A 85 11.97 0.12 -9.22
C GLN A 85 12.27 -0.63 -7.92
N GLU A 86 13.08 -0.06 -7.02
CA GLU A 86 13.36 -0.63 -5.69
C GLU A 86 12.09 -0.72 -4.84
N SER A 87 11.28 0.35 -4.83
CA SER A 87 9.98 0.40 -4.15
C SER A 87 9.01 -0.64 -4.71
N LEU A 88 8.91 -0.78 -6.03
CA LEU A 88 8.07 -1.81 -6.68
C LEU A 88 8.49 -3.21 -6.24
N LYS A 89 9.78 -3.52 -6.28
CA LYS A 89 10.31 -4.82 -5.87
C LYS A 89 9.99 -5.12 -4.40
N ALA A 90 10.29 -4.17 -3.50
CA ALA A 90 10.04 -4.32 -2.07
C ALA A 90 8.54 -4.54 -1.78
N ARG A 91 7.66 -3.78 -2.43
CA ARG A 91 6.20 -3.93 -2.28
C ARG A 91 5.70 -5.27 -2.80
N GLN A 92 6.23 -5.77 -3.92
CA GLN A 92 5.90 -7.09 -4.44
C GLN A 92 6.32 -8.21 -3.48
N GLU A 93 7.53 -8.14 -2.94
CA GLU A 93 8.03 -9.10 -1.95
C GLU A 93 7.19 -9.07 -0.67
N ALA A 94 6.88 -7.87 -0.16
CA ALA A 94 6.02 -7.68 0.99
C ALA A 94 4.63 -8.29 0.77
N LEU A 95 4.01 -8.07 -0.39
CA LEU A 95 2.70 -8.63 -0.73
C LEU A 95 2.75 -10.16 -0.90
N LYS A 96 3.76 -10.70 -1.58
CA LYS A 96 3.96 -12.16 -1.69
C LYS A 96 4.11 -12.80 -0.32
N LYS A 97 4.84 -12.16 0.59
CA LYS A 97 5.00 -12.61 1.98
C LYS A 97 3.66 -12.54 2.72
N ARG A 98 2.99 -11.39 2.68
CA ARG A 98 1.68 -11.15 3.32
C ARG A 98 0.62 -12.15 2.86
N THR A 99 0.58 -12.50 1.58
CA THR A 99 -0.31 -13.56 1.05
C THR A 99 -0.04 -14.92 1.70
N LYS A 100 1.23 -15.27 1.96
CA LYS A 100 1.61 -16.57 2.53
C LYS A 100 1.37 -16.67 4.03
N ILE A 101 1.67 -15.61 4.77
CA ILE A 101 1.67 -15.64 6.25
C ILE A 101 0.43 -14.98 6.87
N GLY A 102 -0.40 -14.33 6.05
CA GLY A 102 -1.51 -13.52 6.51
C GLY A 102 -1.10 -12.16 7.06
N THR A 103 -2.06 -11.24 7.13
CA THR A 103 -1.83 -9.84 7.47
C THR A 103 -1.39 -9.61 8.90
N GLU A 104 -1.93 -10.37 9.84
CA GLU A 104 -1.57 -10.24 11.27
C GLU A 104 -0.10 -10.58 11.49
N ARG A 105 0.36 -11.71 10.94
CA ARG A 105 1.76 -12.11 11.05
C ARG A 105 2.69 -11.15 10.30
N TRP A 106 2.30 -10.73 9.09
CA TRP A 106 3.05 -9.75 8.32
C TRP A 106 3.24 -8.44 9.10
N LEU A 107 2.18 -7.92 9.73
CA LEU A 107 2.24 -6.72 10.56
C LEU A 107 3.20 -6.86 11.75
N LEU A 108 3.19 -7.99 12.44
CA LEU A 108 4.11 -8.25 13.55
C LEU A 108 5.57 -8.13 13.09
N GLU A 109 5.91 -8.71 11.95
CA GLU A 109 7.27 -8.72 11.42
C GLU A 109 7.73 -7.33 10.97
N VAL A 110 6.90 -6.61 10.19
CA VAL A 110 7.27 -5.28 9.69
C VAL A 110 7.24 -4.19 10.76
N SER A 111 6.49 -4.39 11.85
CA SER A 111 6.46 -3.45 12.99
C SER A 111 7.63 -3.62 13.96
N SER A 112 8.34 -4.75 13.88
CA SER A 112 9.46 -5.10 14.77
C SER A 112 10.83 -4.95 14.09
N SER A 113 10.83 -4.47 12.84
CA SER A 113 12.02 -4.22 12.01
C SER A 113 12.40 -2.75 12.08
#